data_AF-A0A6H1KTR0-F1
#
_entry.id   AF-A0A6H1KTR0-F1
#
_cell.length_a   1.000
_cell.length_b   1.000
_cell.length_c   1.000
_cell.angle_alpha   90.00
_cell.angle_beta   90.00
_cell.angle_gamma   90.00
#
_symmetry.space_group_name_H-M   'P 1'
#
loop_
_entity.id
_entity.type
_entity.pdbx_description
1 polymer ?
#
loop_
_entity_poly.entity_id
_entity_poly.type
_entity_poly.pdbx_seq_one_letter_code
_entity_poly.pdbx_strand_id
1 'polypeptide(L)'
;MTGIEPESTINRRRFLFASGAVAAAGAAGSAGAFLPRQRRPDAVEPAVRAVAQRPAPHATTTLETTARLGGAPHTGTYRRLESGPGWPMVVREEIAPPRAGRADRRTPLACFVQFTDLHIADVQNPLRTEFLRSRTPTAWRAQEALTVAGAVALVEKVNALGAGPHSGLPPAFVMTTGDNIDNNSAIELEWFLTLMNGGRITPNTGDPKTYEGVQNSGIPLYWHPGDPALRDFDKRRGLPLIPGFLEAATRPLTSPGLRIPWYSTVGNHDDLPGGCLSPALGDFAVGSRKLLSVPDTDAAAYAKALGSGDDPKSEVLTAILKRHATSARTVTPDERRRLFTPHDYLAAHLDPDRAGAGPVGHGYTPDHLDGDRMYYTFQVAENVIGISIDTTYRSGHYEGSLGDDQMRWLEQTLAAHSSRSYDADGRLVRRPGADDAHILVFSHHHSPSMTRRPDAARTDEPRHDGAEVIALLSRFPNVVAWINGHSHVNRITPHPHATAARSFWEVNTASHVDYPHHARLFELVDNKDGTLSLFTTLVESAAPHRTAPDFDDLSAVGLASLYREIAYNAPGLADSMRAGVQEGWAGGAGDRNTELLKVLP
;
A
#
# COMPACT_ATOMS: atom_id res chain seq x y z
N MET A 1 17.13 -5.06 63.79
CA MET A 1 16.59 -4.07 64.74
C MET A 1 16.34 -2.80 63.94
N THR A 2 15.15 -2.29 63.65
CA THR A 2 13.72 -2.50 63.98
C THR A 2 13.00 -1.67 62.90
N GLY A 3 11.94 -2.03 62.17
CA GLY A 3 11.07 -3.20 62.00
C GLY A 3 9.99 -2.73 61.00
N ILE A 4 9.75 -3.47 59.92
CA ILE A 4 8.49 -4.19 59.62
C ILE A 4 7.41 -3.33 58.91
N GLU A 5 7.19 -3.60 57.61
CA GLU A 5 5.90 -3.37 56.91
C GLU A 5 4.83 -4.38 57.39
N PRO A 6 3.53 -4.26 57.04
CA PRO A 6 3.08 -4.87 55.76
C PRO A 6 1.86 -4.20 55.06
N GLU A 7 1.73 -4.50 53.76
CA GLU A 7 0.53 -4.91 52.96
C GLU A 7 -0.88 -4.34 53.29
N SER A 8 -1.87 -4.18 52.39
CA SER A 8 -2.07 -4.37 50.95
C SER A 8 -3.55 -3.96 50.64
N THR A 9 -3.88 -3.93 49.35
CA THR A 9 -5.21 -4.12 48.71
C THR A 9 -6.03 -2.94 48.16
N ILE A 10 -6.36 -3.17 46.89
CA ILE A 10 -7.17 -2.46 45.90
C ILE A 10 -8.67 -2.55 46.25
N ASN A 11 -9.46 -1.49 46.03
CA ASN A 11 -10.80 -1.68 45.45
C ASN A 11 -11.41 -0.45 44.74
N ARG A 12 -12.29 -0.82 43.82
CA ARG A 12 -12.93 -0.12 42.71
C ARG A 12 -14.17 0.70 43.13
N ARG A 13 -14.61 1.52 42.16
CA ARG A 13 -15.99 1.97 41.85
C ARG A 13 -16.50 3.31 42.42
N ARG A 14 -16.83 4.15 41.42
CA ARG A 14 -18.06 4.94 41.22
C ARG A 14 -18.31 6.11 42.17
N PHE A 15 -18.44 7.30 41.58
CA PHE A 15 -19.32 8.33 42.11
C PHE A 15 -20.04 9.06 40.97
N LEU A 16 -21.38 9.02 41.01
CA LEU A 16 -22.31 9.84 40.23
C LEU A 16 -23.09 10.71 41.20
N PHE A 17 -23.22 11.98 40.83
CA PHE A 17 -24.30 12.96 41.10
C PHE A 17 -24.67 13.40 42.53
N ALA A 18 -24.41 14.71 42.75
CA ALA A 18 -25.40 15.80 42.91
C ALA A 18 -25.79 16.31 44.33
N SER A 19 -25.70 17.65 44.42
CA SER A 19 -26.67 18.60 45.00
C SER A 19 -26.40 19.25 46.37
N GLY A 20 -26.55 20.58 46.41
CA GLY A 20 -26.74 21.45 47.58
C GLY A 20 -26.06 22.83 47.39
N ALA A 21 -26.67 23.89 46.83
CA ALA A 21 -27.86 24.69 47.20
C ALA A 21 -27.66 25.65 48.39
N VAL A 22 -27.70 26.97 48.12
CA VAL A 22 -28.08 28.11 49.01
C VAL A 22 -28.52 29.25 48.06
N ALA A 23 -29.76 29.76 47.92
CA ALA A 23 -30.82 30.26 48.81
C ALA A 23 -30.76 31.78 49.09
N ALA A 24 -31.75 32.53 48.58
CA ALA A 24 -32.43 33.75 49.12
C ALA A 24 -33.28 34.40 47.99
N ALA A 25 -34.61 34.26 47.90
CA ALA A 25 -35.74 34.78 48.70
C ALA A 25 -36.18 36.22 48.35
N GLY A 26 -37.43 36.37 47.85
CA GLY A 26 -38.14 37.65 47.71
C GLY A 26 -39.39 37.54 46.83
N ALA A 27 -40.58 37.64 47.43
CA ALA A 27 -41.89 37.46 46.79
C ALA A 27 -42.59 38.79 46.44
N ALA A 28 -43.32 38.83 45.32
CA ALA A 28 -44.57 39.59 45.12
C ALA A 28 -45.16 39.28 43.72
N GLY A 29 -46.46 39.00 43.64
CA GLY A 29 -47.18 38.81 42.38
C GLY A 29 -48.01 40.04 41.99
N SER A 30 -48.25 40.24 40.69
CA SER A 30 -49.54 40.61 40.08
C SER A 30 -49.40 40.97 38.58
N ALA A 31 -50.37 40.48 37.81
CA ALA A 31 -50.98 40.96 36.55
C ALA A 31 -50.20 41.84 35.53
N GLY A 32 -50.36 41.46 34.25
CA GLY A 32 -50.79 42.43 33.22
C GLY A 32 -49.76 42.94 32.20
N ALA A 33 -49.68 42.22 31.07
CA ALA A 33 -49.74 42.74 29.70
C ALA A 33 -48.59 43.58 29.07
N PHE A 34 -48.19 43.09 27.89
CA PHE A 34 -47.62 43.74 26.67
C PHE A 34 -46.10 43.96 26.48
N LEU A 35 -45.57 43.12 25.56
CA LEU A 35 -44.55 43.32 24.50
C LEU A 35 -43.05 43.19 24.88
N PRO A 36 -42.14 42.79 23.95
CA PRO A 36 -42.31 42.51 22.52
C PRO A 36 -41.91 41.08 22.07
N ARG A 37 -42.36 40.75 20.87
CA ARG A 37 -42.19 39.49 20.15
C ARG A 37 -40.72 39.28 19.73
N GLN A 38 -39.95 38.48 20.48
CA GLN A 38 -38.68 37.94 20.00
C GLN A 38 -38.93 36.70 19.14
N ARG A 39 -38.46 36.74 17.89
CA ARG A 39 -38.42 35.59 16.97
C ARG A 39 -37.64 34.45 17.63
N ARG A 40 -38.27 33.28 17.75
CA ARG A 40 -37.55 32.02 17.94
C ARG A 40 -36.58 31.84 16.77
N PRO A 41 -35.33 31.41 16.98
CA PRO A 41 -34.55 30.82 15.90
C PRO A 41 -35.26 29.54 15.48
N ASP A 42 -35.54 29.41 14.19
CA ASP A 42 -36.07 28.19 13.60
C ASP A 42 -35.12 27.03 13.92
N ALA A 43 -35.71 25.92 14.38
CA ALA A 43 -34.99 24.68 14.59
C ALA A 43 -34.43 24.25 13.23
N VAL A 44 -33.10 24.26 13.10
CA VAL A 44 -32.42 23.65 11.96
C VAL A 44 -32.63 22.15 12.08
N GLU A 45 -33.56 21.61 11.28
CA GLU A 45 -33.67 20.17 11.07
C GLU A 45 -32.31 19.65 10.57
N PRO A 46 -31.80 18.54 11.11
CA PRO A 46 -30.59 17.94 10.61
C PRO A 46 -30.83 17.55 9.15
N ALA A 47 -30.13 18.20 8.23
CA ALA A 47 -30.13 17.84 6.83
C ALA A 47 -29.72 16.36 6.72
N VAL A 48 -30.68 15.51 6.39
CA VAL A 48 -30.44 14.14 5.97
C VAL A 48 -29.56 14.25 4.73
N ARG A 49 -28.25 14.03 4.92
CA ARG A 49 -27.31 13.89 3.81
C ARG A 49 -27.85 12.76 2.94
N ALA A 50 -28.33 13.09 1.76
CA ALA A 50 -28.57 12.11 0.72
C ALA A 50 -27.25 11.39 0.45
N VAL A 51 -27.09 10.20 1.01
CA VAL A 51 -26.09 9.25 0.55
C VAL A 51 -26.53 8.92 -0.86
N ALA A 52 -25.85 9.48 -1.86
CA ALA A 52 -26.04 9.05 -3.23
C ALA A 52 -25.96 7.52 -3.23
N GLN A 53 -27.03 6.85 -3.63
CA GLN A 53 -27.01 5.41 -3.84
C GLN A 53 -25.99 5.15 -4.94
N ARG A 54 -24.77 4.79 -4.52
CA ARG A 54 -23.73 4.35 -5.43
C ARG A 54 -24.18 3.01 -6.04
N PRO A 55 -23.87 2.76 -7.32
CA PRO A 55 -24.07 1.43 -7.90
C PRO A 55 -23.47 0.38 -6.98
N ALA A 56 -24.09 -0.79 -6.91
CA ALA A 56 -23.47 -1.95 -6.25
C ALA A 56 -22.03 -2.09 -6.78
N PRO A 57 -21.05 -2.43 -5.94
CA PRO A 57 -19.68 -2.59 -6.39
C PRO A 57 -19.67 -3.51 -7.62
N HIS A 58 -18.88 -3.14 -8.63
CA HIS A 58 -18.48 -4.08 -9.67
C HIS A 58 -17.98 -5.36 -9.00
N ALA A 59 -18.18 -6.51 -9.62
CA ALA A 59 -17.98 -7.86 -9.07
C ALA A 59 -16.90 -7.99 -7.97
N THR A 60 -17.16 -8.79 -6.95
CA THR A 60 -16.42 -8.74 -5.67
C THR A 60 -14.95 -9.10 -5.83
N THR A 61 -14.64 -10.09 -6.67
CA THR A 61 -13.29 -10.58 -6.93
C THR A 61 -13.08 -10.88 -8.42
N THR A 62 -11.83 -11.13 -8.80
CA THR A 62 -11.48 -11.55 -10.16
C THR A 62 -12.00 -12.94 -10.54
N LEU A 63 -12.59 -13.71 -9.61
CA LEU A 63 -13.31 -14.95 -9.94
C LEU A 63 -14.57 -14.68 -10.76
N GLU A 64 -15.18 -13.50 -10.60
CA GLU A 64 -16.44 -13.13 -11.24
C GLU A 64 -16.20 -12.35 -12.55
N THR A 65 -15.35 -11.32 -12.51
CA THR A 65 -15.00 -10.50 -13.69
C THR A 65 -13.60 -9.92 -13.54
N THR A 66 -12.96 -9.59 -14.65
CA THR A 66 -11.65 -8.94 -14.66
C THR A 66 -11.63 -7.78 -15.65
N ALA A 67 -10.81 -6.78 -15.41
CA ALA A 67 -10.60 -5.72 -16.37
C ALA A 67 -9.62 -6.15 -17.46
N ARG A 68 -10.01 -5.93 -18.71
CA ARG A 68 -9.19 -6.20 -19.89
C ARG A 68 -9.29 -5.06 -20.89
N LEU A 69 -8.24 -4.79 -21.65
CA LEU A 69 -8.34 -3.90 -22.80
C LEU A 69 -9.29 -4.50 -23.84
N GLY A 70 -10.16 -3.65 -24.39
CA GLY A 70 -11.02 -3.98 -25.51
C GLY A 70 -10.22 -4.37 -26.75
N GLY A 71 -10.86 -5.14 -27.65
CA GLY A 71 -10.19 -5.68 -28.84
C GLY A 71 -9.84 -4.64 -29.90
N ALA A 72 -10.61 -3.54 -29.97
CA ALA A 72 -10.45 -2.49 -30.97
C ALA A 72 -9.83 -1.21 -30.36
N PRO A 73 -8.90 -0.55 -31.06
CA PRO A 73 -8.48 0.82 -30.72
C PRO A 73 -9.67 1.79 -30.69
N HIS A 74 -9.67 2.66 -29.68
CA HIS A 74 -10.59 3.78 -29.61
C HIS A 74 -10.05 5.00 -30.37
N THR A 75 -8.78 5.32 -30.18
CA THR A 75 -8.07 6.38 -30.91
C THR A 75 -6.58 6.03 -30.93
N GLY A 76 -5.91 6.09 -32.08
CA GLY A 76 -4.50 5.69 -32.17
C GLY A 76 -4.28 4.25 -31.70
N THR A 77 -3.41 4.06 -30.70
CA THR A 77 -3.21 2.76 -30.02
C THR A 77 -3.92 2.67 -28.67
N TYR A 78 -4.58 3.74 -28.23
CA TYR A 78 -5.38 3.77 -27.01
C TYR A 78 -6.62 2.89 -27.14
N ARG A 79 -6.85 2.01 -26.16
CA ARG A 79 -7.98 1.09 -26.09
C ARG A 79 -8.77 1.32 -24.80
N ARG A 80 -10.10 1.21 -24.88
CA ARG A 80 -10.95 1.33 -23.68
C ARG A 80 -10.82 0.07 -22.84
N LEU A 81 -10.99 0.23 -21.53
CA LEU A 81 -11.04 -0.87 -20.59
C LEU A 81 -12.47 -1.43 -20.57
N GLU A 82 -12.59 -2.75 -20.54
CA GLU A 82 -13.86 -3.47 -20.59
C GLU A 82 -13.92 -4.53 -19.49
N SER A 83 -15.14 -4.98 -19.19
CA SER A 83 -15.33 -6.16 -18.37
C SER A 83 -15.03 -7.42 -19.19
N GLY A 84 -14.13 -8.23 -18.66
CA GLY A 84 -13.77 -9.56 -19.14
C GLY A 84 -14.34 -10.65 -18.24
N PRO A 85 -14.24 -11.91 -18.68
CA PRO A 85 -14.60 -13.04 -17.84
C PRO A 85 -13.72 -13.08 -16.58
N GLY A 86 -14.26 -13.62 -15.50
CA GLY A 86 -13.48 -13.97 -14.32
C GLY A 86 -12.37 -14.98 -14.65
N TRP A 87 -11.30 -14.97 -13.85
CA TRP A 87 -10.23 -15.96 -13.94
C TRP A 87 -10.53 -17.14 -13.03
N PRO A 88 -10.43 -18.39 -13.53
CA PRO A 88 -10.71 -19.56 -12.74
C PRO A 88 -9.67 -19.75 -11.63
N MET A 89 -10.07 -20.48 -10.60
CA MET A 89 -9.16 -20.93 -9.55
C MET A 89 -8.25 -22.05 -10.08
N VAL A 90 -6.93 -21.90 -9.90
CA VAL A 90 -5.91 -22.89 -10.30
C VAL A 90 -5.30 -23.54 -9.06
N VAL A 91 -5.38 -24.87 -8.97
CA VAL A 91 -4.69 -25.62 -7.91
C VAL A 91 -3.22 -25.80 -8.29
N ARG A 92 -2.31 -25.39 -7.41
CA ARG A 92 -0.86 -25.51 -7.57
C ARG A 92 -0.35 -26.70 -6.77
N GLU A 93 0.11 -27.73 -7.47
CA GLU A 93 0.44 -29.05 -6.91
C GLU A 93 1.96 -29.26 -6.67
N GLU A 94 2.79 -28.25 -6.97
CA GLU A 94 4.25 -28.39 -6.98
C GLU A 94 4.86 -28.73 -5.62
N ILE A 95 4.22 -28.32 -4.52
CA ILE A 95 4.65 -28.64 -3.17
C ILE A 95 3.94 -29.88 -2.62
N ALA A 96 2.65 -30.04 -2.92
CA ALA A 96 1.85 -31.17 -2.45
C ALA A 96 0.67 -31.45 -3.39
N PRO A 97 0.29 -32.71 -3.60
CA PRO A 97 -0.88 -33.06 -4.40
C PRO A 97 -2.19 -32.85 -3.63
N PRO A 98 -3.27 -32.41 -4.30
CA PRO A 98 -4.59 -32.29 -3.70
C PRO A 98 -5.17 -33.66 -3.34
N ARG A 99 -5.80 -33.76 -2.17
CA ARG A 99 -6.55 -34.96 -1.78
C ARG A 99 -8.05 -34.80 -2.02
N ALA A 100 -8.70 -35.92 -2.35
CA ALA A 100 -10.15 -35.98 -2.52
C ALA A 100 -10.89 -35.64 -1.23
N GLY A 101 -12.05 -34.98 -1.36
CA GLY A 101 -12.91 -34.58 -0.25
C GLY A 101 -12.39 -33.43 0.61
N ARG A 102 -11.22 -32.83 0.30
CA ARG A 102 -10.65 -31.73 1.11
C ARG A 102 -11.58 -30.53 1.24
N ALA A 103 -12.28 -30.18 0.16
CA ALA A 103 -13.20 -29.05 0.15
C ALA A 103 -14.37 -29.22 1.14
N ASP A 104 -14.79 -30.47 1.40
CA ASP A 104 -15.91 -30.79 2.28
C ASP A 104 -15.52 -30.86 3.76
N ARG A 105 -14.22 -31.04 4.07
CA ARG A 105 -13.70 -31.20 5.44
C ARG A 105 -12.84 -30.04 5.93
N ARG A 106 -12.42 -29.13 5.04
CA ARG A 106 -11.49 -28.07 5.39
C ARG A 106 -12.06 -27.18 6.48
N THR A 107 -11.21 -26.75 7.41
CA THR A 107 -11.54 -25.78 8.46
C THR A 107 -10.84 -24.47 8.17
N PRO A 108 -11.57 -23.36 8.01
CA PRO A 108 -10.98 -22.03 7.92
C PRO A 108 -10.10 -21.68 9.13
N LEU A 109 -8.94 -21.09 8.87
CA LEU A 109 -8.01 -20.62 9.89
C LEU A 109 -7.88 -19.09 9.87
N ALA A 110 -7.68 -18.49 8.69
CA ALA A 110 -7.54 -17.04 8.56
C ALA A 110 -8.08 -16.54 7.21
N CYS A 111 -8.52 -15.28 7.18
CA CYS A 111 -8.87 -14.57 5.96
C CYS A 111 -8.43 -13.10 6.09
N PHE A 112 -7.69 -12.58 5.11
CA PHE A 112 -7.18 -11.20 5.12
C PHE A 112 -6.89 -10.68 3.70
N VAL A 113 -6.74 -9.37 3.53
CA VAL A 113 -6.43 -8.75 2.23
C VAL A 113 -5.03 -8.12 2.27
N GLN A 114 -4.30 -8.17 1.15
CA GLN A 114 -3.04 -7.46 0.95
C GLN A 114 -3.26 -6.26 0.02
N PHE A 115 -2.75 -5.09 0.44
CA PHE A 115 -2.42 -3.96 -0.42
C PHE A 115 -0.90 -3.88 -0.57
N THR A 116 -0.42 -3.38 -1.70
CA THR A 116 1.01 -3.18 -1.94
C THR A 116 1.21 -2.11 -3.00
N ASP A 117 2.29 -1.34 -2.88
CA ASP A 117 2.74 -0.42 -3.92
C ASP A 117 1.59 0.51 -4.37
N LEU A 118 0.97 1.18 -3.38
CA LEU A 118 -0.11 2.15 -3.62
C LEU A 118 0.44 3.41 -4.28
N HIS A 119 1.67 3.80 -3.92
CA HIS A 119 2.34 5.04 -4.33
C HIS A 119 1.40 6.26 -4.25
N ILE A 120 0.86 6.52 -3.06
CA ILE A 120 0.18 7.79 -2.83
C ILE A 120 1.18 8.92 -3.07
N ALA A 121 0.96 9.70 -4.13
CA ALA A 121 1.99 10.55 -4.70
C ALA A 121 1.59 12.03 -4.75
N ASP A 122 2.47 12.91 -4.26
CA ASP A 122 2.46 14.33 -4.58
C ASP A 122 3.16 14.57 -5.91
N VAL A 123 2.38 14.54 -6.99
CA VAL A 123 2.86 14.75 -8.37
C VAL A 123 3.39 16.16 -8.63
N GLN A 124 3.25 17.08 -7.67
CA GLN A 124 3.72 18.45 -7.75
C GLN A 124 4.99 18.67 -6.93
N ASN A 125 5.47 17.66 -6.22
CA ASN A 125 6.69 17.73 -5.43
C ASN A 125 7.90 18.08 -6.33
N PRO A 126 8.71 19.09 -5.98
CA PRO A 126 9.90 19.47 -6.75
C PRO A 126 10.97 18.37 -6.84
N LEU A 127 11.00 17.43 -5.90
CA LEU A 127 11.97 16.33 -5.84
C LEU A 127 11.60 15.13 -6.73
N ARG A 128 10.46 15.18 -7.41
CA ARG A 128 10.10 14.18 -8.41
C ARG A 128 11.07 14.25 -9.61
N THR A 129 11.38 13.10 -10.20
CA THR A 129 12.34 12.99 -11.29
C THR A 129 11.69 12.58 -12.61
N GLU A 130 10.55 13.19 -12.94
CA GLU A 130 9.77 12.85 -14.15
C GLU A 130 10.56 13.08 -15.44
N PHE A 131 11.63 13.88 -15.42
CA PHE A 131 12.51 14.12 -16.57
C PHE A 131 13.19 12.84 -17.08
N LEU A 132 13.29 11.79 -16.25
CA LEU A 132 13.76 10.47 -16.67
C LEU A 132 12.86 9.83 -17.75
N ARG A 133 11.63 10.32 -17.93
CA ARG A 133 10.74 9.92 -19.03
C ARG A 133 11.39 10.09 -20.41
N SER A 134 12.32 11.04 -20.55
CA SER A 134 13.09 11.24 -21.80
C SER A 134 13.95 10.02 -22.18
N ARG A 135 14.32 9.19 -21.21
CA ARG A 135 15.14 7.97 -21.38
C ARG A 135 14.27 6.73 -21.48
N THR A 136 13.28 6.61 -20.60
CA THR A 136 12.35 5.47 -20.57
C THR A 136 10.93 5.98 -20.37
N PRO A 137 9.98 5.70 -21.30
CA PRO A 137 8.60 6.18 -21.18
C PRO A 137 7.91 5.75 -19.87
N THR A 138 8.33 4.67 -19.23
CA THR A 138 7.74 4.15 -17.99
C THR A 138 8.22 4.87 -16.73
N ALA A 139 9.24 5.74 -16.79
CA ALA A 139 9.72 6.51 -15.63
C ALA A 139 8.75 7.63 -15.17
N TRP A 140 7.61 7.79 -15.85
CA TRP A 140 6.53 8.68 -15.44
C TRP A 140 5.20 8.12 -15.95
N ARG A 141 4.16 8.20 -15.13
CA ARG A 141 2.85 7.61 -15.39
C ARG A 141 1.83 8.69 -15.65
N ALA A 142 1.05 8.58 -16.72
CA ALA A 142 0.04 9.61 -17.05
C ALA A 142 -1.10 9.70 -16.01
N GLN A 143 -1.35 8.61 -15.27
CA GLN A 143 -2.42 8.49 -14.29
C GLN A 143 -2.04 8.86 -12.85
N GLU A 144 -0.77 9.13 -12.55
CA GLU A 144 -0.27 9.24 -11.16
C GLU A 144 -0.95 10.34 -10.32
N ALA A 145 -1.51 11.38 -10.96
CA ALA A 145 -2.30 12.41 -10.28
C ALA A 145 -3.62 11.87 -9.67
N LEU A 146 -4.00 10.64 -9.99
CA LEU A 146 -5.24 9.99 -9.55
C LEU A 146 -5.00 8.87 -8.51
N THR A 147 -3.77 8.70 -8.00
CA THR A 147 -3.42 7.65 -7.01
C THR A 147 -4.36 7.66 -5.80
N VAL A 148 -4.67 8.83 -5.24
CA VAL A 148 -5.62 8.96 -4.12
C VAL A 148 -7.04 8.53 -4.50
N ALA A 149 -7.54 8.92 -5.68
CA ALA A 149 -8.88 8.53 -6.12
C ALA A 149 -8.97 7.01 -6.39
N GLY A 150 -7.95 6.44 -7.02
CA GLY A 150 -7.83 5.00 -7.26
C GLY A 150 -7.82 4.20 -5.96
N ALA A 151 -7.00 4.61 -4.99
CA ALA A 151 -6.88 3.94 -3.72
C ALA A 151 -8.16 4.06 -2.86
N VAL A 152 -8.90 5.18 -2.93
CA VAL A 152 -10.22 5.27 -2.29
C VAL A 152 -11.19 4.22 -2.85
N ALA A 153 -11.21 4.02 -4.17
CA ALA A 153 -12.04 2.97 -4.77
C ALA A 153 -11.59 1.55 -4.35
N LEU A 154 -10.31 1.36 -4.02
CA LEU A 154 -9.81 0.09 -3.49
C LEU A 154 -10.27 -0.15 -2.04
N VAL A 155 -10.19 0.87 -1.18
CA VAL A 155 -10.75 0.82 0.19
C VAL A 155 -12.25 0.54 0.15
N GLU A 156 -12.99 1.20 -0.76
CA GLU A 156 -14.42 0.94 -0.98
C GLU A 156 -14.70 -0.51 -1.39
N LYS A 157 -13.85 -1.10 -2.25
CA LYS A 157 -13.95 -2.51 -2.61
C LYS A 157 -13.81 -3.41 -1.40
N VAL A 158 -12.73 -3.24 -0.62
CA VAL A 158 -12.45 -4.12 0.52
C VAL A 158 -13.56 -4.07 1.56
N ASN A 159 -14.08 -2.87 1.84
CA ASN A 159 -15.23 -2.69 2.72
C ASN A 159 -16.52 -3.39 2.23
N ALA A 160 -16.56 -3.81 0.96
CA ALA A 160 -17.70 -4.48 0.35
C ALA A 160 -17.46 -5.96 -0.03
N LEU A 161 -16.25 -6.50 0.19
CA LEU A 161 -15.91 -7.89 -0.17
C LEU A 161 -16.77 -8.94 0.56
N GLY A 162 -17.27 -8.62 1.75
CA GLY A 162 -18.12 -9.52 2.54
C GLY A 162 -17.31 -10.67 3.13
N ALA A 163 -17.28 -11.83 2.46
CA ALA A 163 -16.62 -13.05 2.92
C ALA A 163 -15.72 -13.65 1.84
N GLY A 164 -14.69 -14.37 2.28
CA GLY A 164 -13.81 -15.10 1.40
C GLY A 164 -14.55 -16.22 0.65
N PRO A 165 -14.36 -16.34 -0.68
CA PRO A 165 -15.13 -17.25 -1.53
C PRO A 165 -14.87 -18.74 -1.22
N HIS A 166 -13.80 -19.09 -0.52
CA HIS A 166 -13.45 -20.48 -0.23
C HIS A 166 -13.66 -20.88 1.23
N SER A 167 -13.35 -19.98 2.15
CA SER A 167 -13.45 -20.20 3.60
C SER A 167 -14.78 -19.76 4.18
N GLY A 168 -15.47 -18.81 3.54
CA GLY A 168 -16.65 -18.15 4.09
C GLY A 168 -16.36 -17.21 5.26
N LEU A 169 -15.09 -17.03 5.65
CA LEU A 169 -14.71 -16.07 6.68
C LEU A 169 -14.68 -14.65 6.10
N PRO A 170 -15.16 -13.63 6.83
CA PRO A 170 -14.88 -12.24 6.47
C PRO A 170 -13.39 -11.94 6.63
N PRO A 171 -12.80 -11.07 5.78
CA PRO A 171 -11.45 -10.59 5.99
C PRO A 171 -11.32 -9.93 7.38
N ALA A 172 -10.37 -10.41 8.18
CA ALA A 172 -10.14 -9.93 9.54
C ALA A 172 -9.32 -8.63 9.57
N PHE A 173 -8.45 -8.42 8.59
CA PHE A 173 -7.63 -7.21 8.46
C PHE A 173 -7.15 -6.99 7.02
N VAL A 174 -6.56 -5.81 6.77
CA VAL A 174 -5.73 -5.53 5.60
C VAL A 174 -4.26 -5.44 6.00
N MET A 175 -3.38 -6.06 5.23
CA MET A 175 -1.93 -5.91 5.35
C MET A 175 -1.42 -5.05 4.21
N THR A 176 -0.65 -4.00 4.48
CA THR A 176 0.13 -3.32 3.43
C THR A 176 1.55 -3.85 3.42
N THR A 177 2.08 -4.18 2.23
CA THR A 177 3.46 -4.70 2.07
C THR A 177 4.41 -3.64 1.52
N GLY A 178 4.31 -2.41 2.01
CA GLY A 178 5.21 -1.30 1.65
C GLY A 178 4.86 -0.56 0.36
N ASP A 179 5.66 0.48 0.09
CA ASP A 179 5.48 1.45 -0.99
C ASP A 179 4.06 2.05 -0.96
N ASN A 180 3.67 2.44 0.25
CA ASN A 180 2.40 3.06 0.52
C ASN A 180 2.37 4.49 -0.04
N ILE A 181 3.50 5.19 0.04
CA ILE A 181 3.75 6.51 -0.55
C ILE A 181 4.83 6.43 -1.64
N ASP A 182 5.15 7.55 -2.29
CA ASP A 182 6.05 7.55 -3.46
C ASP A 182 7.41 8.21 -3.21
N ASN A 183 7.48 9.26 -2.40
CA ASN A 183 8.65 10.14 -2.38
C ASN A 183 9.13 10.50 -0.97
N ASN A 184 8.88 9.63 0.02
CA ASN A 184 9.22 9.89 1.44
C ASN A 184 8.73 11.27 1.93
N SER A 185 7.53 11.67 1.49
CA SER A 185 6.99 13.01 1.75
C SER A 185 5.97 12.99 2.89
N ALA A 186 6.09 13.90 3.86
CA ALA A 186 5.20 13.93 5.03
C ALA A 186 3.72 14.13 4.65
N ILE A 187 3.44 14.90 3.61
CA ILE A 187 2.06 15.08 3.11
C ILE A 187 1.51 13.83 2.43
N GLU A 188 2.36 13.04 1.76
CA GLU A 188 1.94 11.75 1.20
C GLU A 188 1.60 10.76 2.30
N LEU A 189 2.41 10.73 3.38
CA LEU A 189 2.15 9.90 4.56
C LEU A 189 0.84 10.31 5.25
N GLU A 190 0.59 11.61 5.38
CA GLU A 190 -0.69 12.12 5.89
C GLU A 190 -1.87 11.65 5.02
N TRP A 191 -1.75 11.73 3.69
CA TRP A 191 -2.78 11.27 2.77
C TRP A 191 -3.00 9.77 2.87
N PHE A 192 -1.93 8.96 2.94
CA PHE A 192 -2.02 7.51 3.11
C PHE A 192 -2.73 7.13 4.42
N LEU A 193 -2.31 7.71 5.56
CA LEU A 193 -2.95 7.43 6.85
C LEU A 193 -4.41 7.89 6.87
N THR A 194 -4.72 9.05 6.27
CA THR A 194 -6.10 9.54 6.14
C THR A 194 -6.93 8.66 5.19
N LEU A 195 -6.33 8.13 4.13
CA LEU A 195 -6.96 7.19 3.20
C LEU A 195 -7.35 5.91 3.92
N MET A 196 -6.42 5.30 4.64
CA MET A 196 -6.63 4.01 5.31
C MET A 196 -7.58 4.14 6.50
N ASN A 197 -7.53 5.24 7.25
CA ASN A 197 -8.33 5.43 8.46
C ASN A 197 -9.64 6.20 8.23
N GLY A 198 -9.80 6.79 7.04
CA GLY A 198 -10.96 7.58 6.67
C GLY A 198 -10.78 9.06 6.99
N GLY A 199 -11.37 9.91 6.15
CA GLY A 199 -11.25 11.36 6.30
C GLY A 199 -11.17 12.07 4.96
N ARG A 200 -11.06 13.40 5.04
CA ARG A 200 -10.97 14.27 3.87
C ARG A 200 -9.51 14.45 3.46
N ILE A 201 -9.22 14.18 2.19
CA ILE A 201 -7.91 14.31 1.59
C ILE A 201 -7.99 15.41 0.52
N THR A 202 -7.01 16.29 0.50
CA THR A 202 -6.82 17.25 -0.59
C THR A 202 -5.52 16.90 -1.30
N PRO A 203 -5.56 16.18 -2.43
CA PRO A 203 -4.37 15.78 -3.19
C PRO A 203 -3.78 16.98 -3.96
N ASN A 204 -3.44 18.04 -3.22
CA ASN A 204 -2.88 19.27 -3.75
C ASN A 204 -1.84 19.86 -2.78
N THR A 205 -0.70 20.26 -3.32
CA THR A 205 0.42 20.90 -2.62
C THR A 205 0.87 22.13 -3.39
N GLY A 206 1.60 23.04 -2.74
CA GLY A 206 1.97 24.30 -3.35
C GLY A 206 0.78 25.25 -3.47
N ASP A 207 0.55 25.83 -4.66
CA ASP A 207 -0.55 26.77 -4.87
C ASP A 207 -1.93 26.08 -4.77
N PRO A 208 -2.81 26.47 -3.84
CA PRO A 208 -4.14 25.87 -3.72
C PRO A 208 -5.05 26.11 -4.93
N LYS A 209 -4.70 27.04 -5.83
CA LYS A 209 -5.51 27.43 -6.99
C LYS A 209 -4.92 26.98 -8.33
N THR A 210 -3.67 26.52 -8.35
CA THR A 210 -2.94 26.26 -9.58
C THR A 210 -2.22 24.94 -9.49
N TYR A 211 -2.36 24.08 -10.51
CA TYR A 211 -1.57 22.87 -10.63
C TYR A 211 -0.13 23.20 -11.05
N GLU A 212 0.86 22.64 -10.36
CA GLU A 212 2.29 22.95 -10.50
C GLU A 212 3.13 21.75 -10.99
N GLY A 213 2.49 20.62 -11.33
CA GLY A 213 3.14 19.42 -11.87
C GLY A 213 3.47 19.49 -13.37
N VAL A 214 3.92 18.37 -13.96
CA VAL A 214 4.37 18.32 -15.36
C VAL A 214 3.22 18.40 -16.40
N GLN A 215 2.00 18.03 -16.02
CA GLN A 215 0.84 17.90 -16.93
C GLN A 215 0.24 19.23 -17.44
N ASN A 216 0.77 20.38 -17.01
CA ASN A 216 0.44 21.71 -17.57
C ASN A 216 1.69 22.54 -17.91
N SER A 217 2.82 21.88 -18.18
CA SER A 217 4.11 22.52 -18.41
C SER A 217 4.32 23.10 -19.82
N GLY A 218 3.51 22.69 -20.80
CA GLY A 218 3.73 22.95 -22.22
C GLY A 218 4.78 22.04 -22.87
N ILE A 219 5.39 21.10 -22.13
CA ILE A 219 6.45 20.23 -22.64
C ILE A 219 5.81 18.98 -23.31
N PRO A 220 6.01 18.73 -24.61
CA PRO A 220 5.42 17.59 -25.32
C PRO A 220 5.80 16.19 -24.77
N LEU A 221 6.75 16.13 -23.83
CA LEU A 221 7.19 14.93 -23.14
C LEU A 221 6.08 14.30 -22.30
N TYR A 222 5.19 15.12 -21.73
CA TYR A 222 4.17 14.71 -20.77
C TYR A 222 2.77 14.84 -21.35
N TRP A 223 1.84 14.00 -20.90
CA TRP A 223 0.43 14.11 -21.25
C TRP A 223 -0.18 15.37 -20.64
N HIS A 224 -0.75 16.24 -21.48
CA HIS A 224 -1.43 17.47 -21.06
C HIS A 224 -2.94 17.31 -21.22
N PRO A 225 -3.66 16.78 -20.22
CA PRO A 225 -5.03 16.32 -20.39
C PRO A 225 -5.99 17.43 -20.81
N GLY A 226 -5.80 18.67 -20.34
CA GLY A 226 -6.71 19.78 -20.62
C GLY A 226 -6.33 20.69 -21.80
N ASP A 227 -5.19 20.46 -22.47
CA ASP A 227 -4.68 21.36 -23.51
C ASP A 227 -4.96 20.81 -24.93
N PRO A 228 -5.91 21.40 -25.68
CA PRO A 228 -6.22 20.99 -27.05
C PRO A 228 -5.19 21.47 -28.08
N ALA A 229 -4.42 22.52 -27.77
CA ALA A 229 -3.45 23.10 -28.70
C ALA A 229 -2.12 22.31 -28.71
N LEU A 230 -1.77 21.70 -27.57
CA LEU A 230 -0.56 20.89 -27.46
C LEU A 230 -0.78 19.43 -27.88
N ARG A 231 -0.15 19.04 -29.00
CA ARG A 231 -0.04 17.64 -29.42
C ARG A 231 1.18 16.99 -28.78
N ASP A 232 1.03 16.46 -27.56
CA ASP A 232 2.09 15.75 -26.81
C ASP A 232 2.30 14.29 -27.26
N PHE A 233 3.31 13.60 -26.70
CA PHE A 233 3.62 12.21 -27.05
C PHE A 233 2.46 11.25 -26.76
N ASP A 234 1.72 11.44 -25.68
CA ASP A 234 0.65 10.53 -25.29
C ASP A 234 -0.62 10.75 -26.10
N LYS A 235 -0.98 12.00 -26.40
CA LYS A 235 -2.07 12.31 -27.36
C LYS A 235 -1.76 11.78 -28.76
N ARG A 236 -0.48 11.74 -29.18
CA ARG A 236 -0.09 11.07 -30.43
C ARG A 236 -0.38 9.57 -30.43
N ARG A 237 -0.31 8.92 -29.27
CA ARG A 237 -0.72 7.50 -29.09
C ARG A 237 -2.23 7.34 -28.90
N GLY A 238 -2.96 8.44 -28.70
CA GLY A 238 -4.40 8.47 -28.60
C GLY A 238 -4.95 8.61 -27.18
N LEU A 239 -4.13 8.97 -26.18
CA LEU A 239 -4.68 9.35 -24.87
C LEU A 239 -5.67 10.52 -25.04
N PRO A 240 -6.79 10.50 -24.30
CA PRO A 240 -7.88 11.45 -24.50
C PRO A 240 -7.50 12.88 -24.10
N LEU A 241 -8.21 13.85 -24.70
CA LEU A 241 -8.31 15.21 -24.18
C LEU A 241 -9.43 15.22 -23.13
N ILE A 242 -9.10 15.64 -21.91
CA ILE A 242 -10.00 15.71 -20.76
C ILE A 242 -9.89 17.11 -20.13
N PRO A 243 -10.68 18.09 -20.59
CA PRO A 243 -10.77 19.41 -19.96
C PRO A 243 -11.19 19.28 -18.50
N GLY A 244 -10.58 20.07 -17.60
CA GLY A 244 -10.88 20.02 -16.16
C GLY A 244 -10.23 18.86 -15.38
N PHE A 245 -9.50 17.96 -16.04
CA PHE A 245 -8.85 16.81 -15.39
C PHE A 245 -8.00 17.20 -14.18
N LEU A 246 -7.11 18.19 -14.32
CA LEU A 246 -6.16 18.57 -13.25
C LEU A 246 -6.86 19.25 -12.07
N GLU A 247 -7.91 20.04 -12.34
CA GLU A 247 -8.77 20.62 -11.29
C GLU A 247 -9.50 19.50 -10.54
N ALA A 248 -10.01 18.51 -11.25
CA ALA A 248 -10.69 17.36 -10.64
C ALA A 248 -9.72 16.46 -9.85
N ALA A 249 -8.52 16.21 -10.38
CA ALA A 249 -7.49 15.38 -9.76
C ALA A 249 -6.95 15.97 -8.44
N THR A 250 -6.89 17.30 -8.33
CA THR A 250 -6.43 18.01 -7.13
C THR A 250 -7.56 18.39 -6.17
N ARG A 251 -8.83 18.14 -6.55
CA ARG A 251 -9.99 18.48 -5.75
C ARG A 251 -10.04 17.63 -4.46
N PRO A 252 -10.47 18.21 -3.32
CA PRO A 252 -10.68 17.42 -2.11
C PRO A 252 -11.67 16.29 -2.32
N LEU A 253 -11.35 15.10 -1.80
CA LEU A 253 -12.24 13.95 -1.73
C LEU A 253 -12.25 13.34 -0.32
N THR A 254 -13.11 12.35 -0.09
CA THR A 254 -13.25 11.70 1.22
C THR A 254 -13.05 10.21 1.05
N SER A 255 -12.08 9.65 1.77
CA SER A 255 -11.96 8.21 1.93
C SER A 255 -12.96 7.73 3.00
N PRO A 256 -13.66 6.62 2.80
CA PRO A 256 -14.46 6.01 3.86
C PRO A 256 -13.60 5.38 4.97
N GLY A 257 -12.29 5.20 4.75
CA GLY A 257 -11.43 4.39 5.61
C GLY A 257 -11.76 2.91 5.52
N LEU A 258 -10.81 2.06 5.93
CA LEU A 258 -11.07 0.64 6.14
C LEU A 258 -11.95 0.46 7.38
N ARG A 259 -12.91 -0.46 7.27
CA ARG A 259 -13.82 -0.84 8.38
C ARG A 259 -13.31 -2.01 9.22
N ILE A 260 -12.17 -2.56 8.82
CA ILE A 260 -11.47 -3.65 9.50
C ILE A 260 -10.07 -3.17 9.86
N PRO A 261 -9.44 -3.77 10.89
CA PRO A 261 -8.07 -3.44 11.25
C PRO A 261 -7.10 -3.51 10.08
N TRP A 262 -5.98 -2.79 10.18
CA TRP A 262 -4.92 -2.91 9.20
C TRP A 262 -3.52 -2.80 9.81
N TYR A 263 -2.57 -3.40 9.12
CA TYR A 263 -1.17 -3.52 9.49
C TYR A 263 -0.27 -3.03 8.36
N SER A 264 0.90 -2.48 8.68
CA SER A 264 1.83 -1.91 7.70
C SER A 264 3.21 -2.59 7.74
N THR A 265 3.72 -2.99 6.59
CA THR A 265 5.16 -3.13 6.34
C THR A 265 5.64 -1.87 5.63
N VAL A 266 6.89 -1.48 5.88
CA VAL A 266 7.58 -0.37 5.20
C VAL A 266 8.18 -0.84 3.87
N GLY A 267 8.06 -0.03 2.82
CA GLY A 267 8.78 -0.20 1.55
C GLY A 267 9.86 0.86 1.33
N ASN A 268 10.65 0.71 0.27
CA ASN A 268 11.74 1.64 0.01
C ASN A 268 11.22 3.05 -0.33
N HIS A 269 10.05 3.20 -0.97
CA HIS A 269 9.46 4.52 -1.23
C HIS A 269 8.88 5.20 0.02
N ASP A 270 8.58 4.42 1.05
CA ASP A 270 8.13 4.95 2.35
C ASP A 270 9.31 5.62 3.10
N ASP A 271 10.53 5.11 2.92
CA ASP A 271 11.73 5.58 3.63
C ASP A 271 12.66 6.47 2.78
N LEU A 272 12.58 6.37 1.45
CA LEU A 272 13.51 7.02 0.52
C LEU A 272 12.77 7.80 -0.57
N PRO A 273 13.20 9.04 -0.89
CA PRO A 273 12.64 9.76 -2.05
C PRO A 273 12.83 8.96 -3.34
N GLY A 274 11.76 8.82 -4.12
CA GLY A 274 11.71 7.98 -5.32
C GLY A 274 12.13 6.53 -5.11
N GLY A 275 12.09 6.03 -3.86
CA GLY A 275 12.48 4.68 -3.48
C GLY A 275 13.97 4.38 -3.58
N CYS A 276 14.82 5.35 -3.91
CA CYS A 276 16.23 5.12 -4.23
C CYS A 276 17.18 6.15 -3.65
N LEU A 277 16.68 7.33 -3.27
CA LEU A 277 17.50 8.50 -3.01
C LEU A 277 17.80 8.70 -1.54
N SER A 278 18.86 9.45 -1.29
CA SER A 278 19.23 9.89 0.03
C SER A 278 18.22 10.91 0.57
N PRO A 279 17.86 10.84 1.87
CA PRO A 279 17.07 11.88 2.54
C PRO A 279 17.73 13.27 2.61
N ALA A 280 18.99 13.42 2.19
CA ALA A 280 19.72 14.70 2.16
C ALA A 280 19.15 15.75 1.17
N LEU A 281 18.07 15.43 0.47
CA LEU A 281 17.44 16.27 -0.56
C LEU A 281 16.24 17.10 -0.03
N GLY A 282 16.07 17.19 1.29
CA GLY A 282 14.93 17.84 1.94
C GLY A 282 14.65 19.27 1.48
N ASP A 283 15.69 20.10 1.33
CA ASP A 283 15.55 21.49 0.88
C ASP A 283 14.93 21.60 -0.52
N PHE A 284 15.19 20.62 -1.39
CA PHE A 284 14.59 20.58 -2.72
C PHE A 284 13.12 20.18 -2.64
N ALA A 285 12.75 19.22 -1.78
CA ALA A 285 11.39 18.73 -1.63
C ALA A 285 10.40 19.83 -1.20
N VAL A 286 10.80 20.74 -0.31
CA VAL A 286 9.95 21.86 0.16
C VAL A 286 10.08 23.12 -0.70
N GLY A 287 11.10 23.18 -1.56
CA GLY A 287 11.54 24.39 -2.25
C GLY A 287 10.66 24.85 -3.42
N SER A 288 11.11 25.90 -4.10
CA SER A 288 10.34 26.61 -5.13
C SER A 288 10.73 26.23 -6.58
N ARG A 289 11.52 25.16 -6.78
CA ARG A 289 12.18 24.86 -8.06
C ARG A 289 11.95 23.42 -8.47
N LYS A 290 11.01 23.20 -9.40
CA LYS A 290 10.70 21.88 -9.95
C LYS A 290 11.35 21.72 -11.33
N LEU A 291 12.21 20.72 -11.45
CA LEU A 291 12.90 20.43 -12.70
C LEU A 291 12.02 19.53 -13.58
N LEU A 292 11.61 20.03 -14.74
CA LEU A 292 10.67 19.32 -15.63
C LEU A 292 11.38 18.63 -16.81
N SER A 293 12.61 19.03 -17.12
CA SER A 293 13.40 18.46 -18.21
C SER A 293 14.87 18.78 -18.00
N VAL A 294 15.75 17.90 -18.48
CA VAL A 294 17.20 18.08 -18.45
C VAL A 294 17.80 17.64 -19.79
N PRO A 295 19.05 18.05 -20.12
CA PRO A 295 19.78 17.47 -21.23
C PRO A 295 19.91 15.94 -21.09
N ASP A 296 19.91 15.20 -22.21
CA ASP A 296 20.02 13.73 -22.19
C ASP A 296 21.26 13.23 -21.45
N THR A 297 22.37 13.97 -21.48
CA THR A 297 23.59 13.65 -20.72
C THR A 297 23.35 13.61 -19.21
N ASP A 298 22.53 14.53 -18.68
CA ASP A 298 22.20 14.58 -17.26
C ASP A 298 21.17 13.51 -16.90
N ALA A 299 20.18 13.27 -17.76
CA ALA A 299 19.25 12.16 -17.59
C ALA A 299 19.97 10.80 -17.59
N ALA A 300 20.95 10.61 -18.48
CA ALA A 300 21.76 9.39 -18.57
C ALA A 300 22.68 9.24 -17.36
N ALA A 301 23.31 10.32 -16.88
CA ALA A 301 24.12 10.30 -15.67
C ALA A 301 23.28 9.90 -14.44
N TYR A 302 22.10 10.49 -14.30
CA TYR A 302 21.21 10.16 -13.19
C TYR A 302 20.65 8.74 -13.28
N ALA A 303 20.22 8.29 -14.48
CA ALA A 303 19.78 6.90 -14.68
C ALA A 303 20.89 5.89 -14.35
N LYS A 304 22.15 6.21 -14.68
CA LYS A 304 23.30 5.38 -14.30
C LYS A 304 23.48 5.33 -12.78
N ALA A 305 23.36 6.47 -12.09
CA ALA A 305 23.48 6.53 -10.63
C ALA A 305 22.41 5.68 -9.93
N LEU A 306 21.15 5.78 -10.38
CA LEU A 306 20.06 4.94 -9.86
C LEU A 306 20.31 3.44 -10.09
N GLY A 307 20.79 3.07 -11.28
CA GLY A 307 21.01 1.67 -11.63
C GLY A 307 22.23 1.04 -10.95
N SER A 308 23.28 1.82 -10.65
CA SER A 308 24.47 1.28 -9.98
C SER A 308 24.35 1.28 -8.46
N GLY A 309 23.57 2.22 -7.89
CA GLY A 309 23.44 2.34 -6.45
C GLY A 309 24.66 2.92 -5.75
N ASP A 310 25.62 3.46 -6.50
CA ASP A 310 26.90 3.95 -5.96
C ASP A 310 26.84 5.45 -5.61
N ASP A 311 25.63 6.00 -5.45
CA ASP A 311 25.38 7.39 -5.08
C ASP A 311 24.50 7.50 -3.81
N PRO A 312 24.94 6.96 -2.66
CA PRO A 312 24.15 6.92 -1.41
C PRO A 312 23.88 8.32 -0.81
N LYS A 313 24.49 9.36 -1.35
CA LYS A 313 24.29 10.77 -0.96
C LYS A 313 23.52 11.57 -2.03
N SER A 314 23.13 10.93 -3.12
CA SER A 314 22.44 11.56 -4.25
C SER A 314 23.18 12.80 -4.79
N GLU A 315 24.51 12.74 -4.86
CA GLU A 315 25.38 13.81 -5.34
C GLU A 315 25.12 14.12 -6.82
N VAL A 316 24.83 13.10 -7.63
CA VAL A 316 24.55 13.28 -9.06
C VAL A 316 23.27 14.08 -9.24
N LEU A 317 22.19 13.70 -8.56
CA LEU A 317 20.93 14.45 -8.61
C LEU A 317 21.08 15.85 -8.02
N THR A 318 21.78 15.99 -6.89
CA THR A 318 22.06 17.29 -6.27
C THR A 318 22.78 18.23 -7.23
N ALA A 319 23.79 17.73 -7.96
CA ALA A 319 24.54 18.52 -8.94
C ALA A 319 23.64 18.95 -10.11
N ILE A 320 22.77 18.06 -10.60
CA ILE A 320 21.80 18.36 -11.67
C ILE A 320 20.80 19.43 -11.20
N LEU A 321 20.20 19.26 -10.02
CA LEU A 321 19.23 20.21 -9.45
C LEU A 321 19.85 21.61 -9.28
N LYS A 322 21.07 21.70 -8.74
CA LYS A 322 21.78 22.97 -8.57
C LYS A 322 22.14 23.62 -9.91
N ARG A 323 22.62 22.83 -10.87
CA ARG A 323 23.02 23.31 -12.20
C ARG A 323 21.85 23.92 -12.97
N HIS A 324 20.66 23.32 -12.85
CA HIS A 324 19.45 23.71 -13.59
C HIS A 324 18.46 24.52 -12.74
N ALA A 325 18.86 25.01 -11.57
CA ALA A 325 17.95 25.75 -10.68
C ALA A 325 17.31 26.99 -11.34
N THR A 326 18.02 27.66 -12.25
CA THR A 326 17.52 28.85 -12.96
C THR A 326 16.59 28.54 -14.13
N SER A 327 16.71 27.34 -14.73
CA SER A 327 15.83 26.87 -15.80
C SER A 327 14.64 26.05 -15.27
N ALA A 328 14.69 25.62 -14.01
CA ALA A 328 13.59 24.94 -13.34
C ALA A 328 12.34 25.83 -13.24
N ARG A 329 11.17 25.20 -13.34
CA ARG A 329 9.89 25.88 -13.15
C ARG A 329 9.80 26.42 -11.72
N THR A 330 9.42 27.68 -11.60
CA THR A 330 9.03 28.24 -10.29
C THR A 330 7.71 27.61 -9.88
N VAL A 331 7.70 26.99 -8.70
CA VAL A 331 6.52 26.44 -8.04
C VAL A 331 6.43 27.03 -6.64
N THR A 332 5.27 26.91 -6.01
CA THR A 332 5.04 27.40 -4.66
C THR A 332 5.73 26.47 -3.65
N PRO A 333 6.61 27.00 -2.78
CA PRO A 333 7.17 26.24 -1.67
C PRO A 333 6.08 25.66 -0.77
N ASP A 334 6.31 24.47 -0.22
CA ASP A 334 5.35 23.81 0.66
C ASP A 334 6.07 22.94 1.69
N GLU A 335 6.10 23.40 2.94
CA GLU A 335 6.73 22.70 4.07
C GLU A 335 6.06 21.37 4.42
N ARG A 336 4.84 21.12 3.92
CA ARG A 336 4.18 19.82 4.08
C ARG A 336 4.89 18.72 3.27
N ARG A 337 5.67 19.08 2.24
CA ARG A 337 6.48 18.16 1.41
C ARG A 337 7.78 17.71 2.08
N ARG A 338 8.06 18.13 3.30
CA ARG A 338 9.30 17.77 4.01
C ARG A 338 9.47 16.26 4.03
N LEU A 339 10.73 15.85 3.88
CA LEU A 339 11.11 14.45 4.08
C LEU A 339 10.98 14.09 5.57
N PHE A 340 10.76 12.81 5.85
CA PHE A 340 10.61 12.33 7.21
C PHE A 340 11.56 11.17 7.50
N THR A 341 11.89 10.99 8.76
CA THR A 341 12.80 9.94 9.24
C THR A 341 12.06 8.64 9.55
N PRO A 342 12.77 7.52 9.72
CA PRO A 342 12.19 6.29 10.25
C PRO A 342 11.38 6.50 11.54
N HIS A 343 11.90 7.35 12.43
CA HIS A 343 11.24 7.71 13.67
C HIS A 343 9.90 8.42 13.44
N ASP A 344 9.87 9.40 12.52
CA ASP A 344 8.66 10.13 12.16
C ASP A 344 7.59 9.22 11.56
N TYR A 345 8.00 8.24 10.73
CA TYR A 345 7.09 7.23 10.17
C TYR A 345 6.42 6.42 11.26
N LEU A 346 7.20 5.90 12.21
CA LEU A 346 6.70 5.15 13.37
C LEU A 346 5.79 6.01 14.24
N ALA A 347 6.20 7.24 14.55
CA ALA A 347 5.42 8.18 15.33
C ALA A 347 4.07 8.51 14.68
N ALA A 348 4.03 8.68 13.35
CA ALA A 348 2.81 8.93 12.60
C ALA A 348 1.83 7.74 12.65
N HIS A 349 2.33 6.50 12.63
CA HIS A 349 1.49 5.30 12.78
C HIS A 349 0.98 5.13 14.22
N LEU A 350 1.76 5.57 15.21
CA LEU A 350 1.42 5.48 16.64
C LEU A 350 0.46 6.58 17.11
N ASP A 351 0.18 7.59 16.28
CA ASP A 351 -0.77 8.64 16.59
C ASP A 351 -2.18 8.07 16.80
N PRO A 352 -2.78 8.21 18.01
CA PRO A 352 -4.13 7.72 18.29
C PRO A 352 -5.21 8.32 17.39
N ASP A 353 -5.01 9.54 16.86
CA ASP A 353 -5.95 10.16 15.91
C ASP A 353 -5.89 9.49 14.53
N ARG A 354 -4.86 8.67 14.30
CA ARG A 354 -4.66 7.84 13.11
C ARG A 354 -5.03 6.38 13.36
N ALA A 355 -5.73 6.04 14.44
CA ALA A 355 -6.06 4.64 14.72
C ALA A 355 -7.04 4.00 13.71
N GLY A 356 -8.01 4.77 13.20
CA GLY A 356 -9.09 4.22 12.35
C GLY A 356 -9.77 3.01 12.98
N ALA A 357 -9.89 1.91 12.22
CA ALA A 357 -10.41 0.62 12.72
C ALA A 357 -9.41 -0.15 13.61
N GLY A 358 -8.19 0.37 13.79
CA GLY A 358 -7.15 -0.15 14.66
C GLY A 358 -6.25 -1.20 14.00
N PRO A 359 -5.35 -1.82 14.80
CA PRO A 359 -4.94 -1.31 16.12
C PRO A 359 -4.18 0.02 15.98
N VAL A 360 -4.10 0.81 17.07
CA VAL A 360 -3.16 1.96 17.12
C VAL A 360 -1.76 1.44 16.82
N GLY A 361 -1.00 2.14 15.98
CA GLY A 361 0.32 1.72 15.54
C GLY A 361 0.33 0.79 14.32
N HIS A 362 -0.81 0.20 13.93
CA HIS A 362 -0.93 -0.65 12.75
C HIS A 362 0.18 -1.73 12.64
N GLY A 363 0.47 -2.35 13.79
CA GLY A 363 1.54 -3.33 13.96
C GLY A 363 2.74 -2.83 14.76
N TYR A 364 3.03 -1.53 14.67
CA TYR A 364 4.03 -0.88 15.51
C TYR A 364 3.50 -0.61 16.92
N THR A 365 4.43 -0.46 17.83
CA THR A 365 4.22 -0.15 19.25
C THR A 365 5.25 0.89 19.68
N PRO A 366 5.08 1.57 20.82
CA PRO A 366 6.07 2.52 21.32
C PRO A 366 7.49 1.94 21.46
N ASP A 367 7.63 0.64 21.70
CA ASP A 367 8.94 -0.04 21.80
C ASP A 367 9.74 -0.03 20.48
N HIS A 368 9.05 0.16 19.35
CA HIS A 368 9.67 0.25 18.03
C HIS A 368 10.34 1.61 17.79
N LEU A 369 9.95 2.65 18.53
CA LEU A 369 10.64 3.96 18.49
C LEU A 369 12.05 3.87 19.07
N ASP A 370 12.30 2.88 19.95
CA ASP A 370 13.64 2.59 20.43
C ASP A 370 14.42 1.80 19.37
N GLY A 371 15.37 2.49 18.72
CA GLY A 371 16.19 1.97 17.64
C GLY A 371 15.51 1.93 16.27
N ASP A 372 14.38 2.61 16.10
CA ASP A 372 13.60 2.74 14.85
C ASP A 372 13.32 1.39 14.16
N ARG A 373 12.89 0.40 14.96
CA ARG A 373 12.66 -0.97 14.48
C ARG A 373 11.35 -1.05 13.68
N MET A 374 11.44 -1.17 12.37
CA MET A 374 10.27 -1.23 11.47
C MET A 374 9.77 -2.65 11.14
N TYR A 375 10.07 -3.62 12.01
CA TYR A 375 9.67 -5.02 11.86
C TYR A 375 9.07 -5.53 13.18
N TYR A 376 8.08 -6.42 13.09
CA TYR A 376 7.26 -6.84 14.23
C TYR A 376 6.54 -8.16 13.97
N THR A 377 5.91 -8.70 15.01
CA THR A 377 4.96 -9.81 14.91
C THR A 377 3.56 -9.39 15.33
N PHE A 378 2.55 -10.07 14.82
CA PHE A 378 1.16 -9.84 15.19
C PHE A 378 0.31 -11.10 15.03
N GLN A 379 -0.79 -11.19 15.77
CA GLN A 379 -1.72 -12.30 15.67
C GLN A 379 -2.60 -12.14 14.42
N VAL A 380 -2.54 -13.10 13.49
CA VAL A 380 -3.39 -13.12 12.30
C VAL A 380 -4.76 -13.74 12.62
N ALA A 381 -4.75 -14.88 13.31
CA ALA A 381 -5.92 -15.61 13.79
C ALA A 381 -5.49 -16.59 14.88
N GLU A 382 -6.39 -17.32 15.53
CA GLU A 382 -6.00 -18.38 16.47
C GLU A 382 -5.01 -19.37 15.81
N ASN A 383 -3.86 -19.60 16.44
CA ASN A 383 -2.77 -20.43 15.94
C ASN A 383 -2.18 -20.01 14.57
N VAL A 384 -2.32 -18.74 14.17
CA VAL A 384 -1.65 -18.15 12.99
C VAL A 384 -0.96 -16.85 13.39
N ILE A 385 0.34 -16.76 13.14
CA ILE A 385 1.17 -15.60 13.45
C ILE A 385 1.67 -14.93 12.16
N GLY A 386 1.61 -13.60 12.13
CA GLY A 386 2.21 -12.77 11.08
C GLY A 386 3.54 -12.21 11.56
N ILE A 387 4.53 -12.18 10.66
CA ILE A 387 5.85 -11.58 10.88
C ILE A 387 6.09 -10.57 9.76
N SER A 388 6.11 -9.28 10.09
CA SER A 388 6.47 -8.20 9.16
C SER A 388 7.98 -7.93 9.28
N ILE A 389 8.71 -8.04 8.17
CA ILE A 389 10.14 -7.74 8.08
C ILE A 389 10.38 -6.51 7.20
N ASP A 390 11.31 -5.67 7.64
CA ASP A 390 11.79 -4.51 6.89
C ASP A 390 12.98 -4.92 6.03
N THR A 391 12.82 -4.87 4.71
CA THR A 391 13.83 -5.27 3.73
C THR A 391 14.59 -4.08 3.11
N THR A 392 14.40 -2.86 3.61
CA THR A 392 14.94 -1.65 2.97
C THR A 392 16.44 -1.45 3.23
N TYR A 393 17.13 -0.82 2.27
CA TYR A 393 18.46 -0.22 2.52
C TYR A 393 18.29 1.20 3.02
N ARG A 394 18.74 1.48 4.25
CA ARG A 394 18.58 2.80 4.86
C ARG A 394 19.43 3.87 4.18
N SER A 395 20.53 3.47 3.51
CA SER A 395 21.34 4.38 2.71
C SER A 395 20.78 4.74 1.33
N GLY A 396 19.72 4.06 0.87
CA GLY A 396 19.16 4.27 -0.46
C GLY A 396 19.55 3.20 -1.48
N HIS A 397 18.55 2.50 -2.02
CA HIS A 397 18.55 1.74 -3.28
C HIS A 397 17.14 1.20 -3.52
N TYR A 398 16.80 0.83 -4.76
CA TYR A 398 15.58 0.06 -5.04
C TYR A 398 15.68 -1.44 -4.70
N GLU A 399 16.85 -1.94 -4.32
CA GLU A 399 17.00 -3.36 -3.95
C GLU A 399 16.74 -3.50 -2.46
N GLY A 400 16.54 -4.73 -1.98
CA GLY A 400 16.37 -5.01 -0.56
C GLY A 400 17.49 -5.85 0.05
N SER A 401 17.44 -6.04 1.36
CA SER A 401 18.19 -7.06 2.11
C SER A 401 17.74 -7.11 3.56
N LEU A 402 18.21 -8.08 4.34
CA LEU A 402 18.10 -8.04 5.81
C LEU A 402 19.47 -7.73 6.43
N GLY A 403 19.46 -6.93 7.49
CA GLY A 403 20.61 -6.82 8.39
C GLY A 403 20.73 -8.07 9.27
N ASP A 404 21.96 -8.41 9.64
CA ASP A 404 22.29 -9.56 10.48
C ASP A 404 21.56 -9.57 11.84
N ASP A 405 21.30 -8.40 12.44
CA ASP A 405 20.50 -8.31 13.68
C ASP A 405 19.05 -8.75 13.46
N GLN A 406 18.44 -8.30 12.37
CA GLN A 406 17.07 -8.67 12.02
C GLN A 406 16.98 -10.12 11.55
N MET A 407 18.01 -10.63 10.85
CA MET A 407 18.09 -12.04 10.45
C MET A 407 18.11 -12.97 11.67
N ARG A 408 18.90 -12.64 12.70
CA ARG A 408 18.89 -13.34 13.99
C ARG A 408 17.55 -13.21 14.71
N TRP A 409 16.97 -12.02 14.73
CA TRP A 409 15.65 -11.80 15.33
C TRP A 409 14.58 -12.65 14.64
N LEU A 410 14.61 -12.72 13.31
CA LEU A 410 13.69 -13.54 12.52
C LEU A 410 13.85 -15.02 12.87
N GLU A 411 15.08 -15.54 12.92
CA GLU A 411 15.34 -16.92 13.34
C GLU A 411 14.80 -17.22 14.74
N GLN A 412 15.05 -16.33 15.71
CA GLN A 412 14.57 -16.49 17.09
C GLN A 412 13.04 -16.46 17.17
N THR A 413 12.42 -15.55 16.41
CA THR A 413 10.97 -15.39 16.34
C THR A 413 10.32 -16.63 15.74
N LEU A 414 10.85 -17.15 14.63
CA LEU A 414 10.41 -18.41 14.03
C LEU A 414 10.55 -19.56 15.03
N ALA A 415 11.71 -19.68 15.69
CA ALA A 415 11.97 -20.74 16.66
C ALA A 415 11.09 -20.68 17.92
N ALA A 416 10.54 -19.52 18.28
CA ALA A 416 9.63 -19.37 19.41
C ALA A 416 8.27 -20.03 19.14
N HIS A 417 7.84 -20.08 17.87
CA HIS A 417 6.56 -20.64 17.43
C HIS A 417 6.67 -22.04 16.81
N SER A 418 7.86 -22.66 16.83
CA SER A 418 8.10 -23.96 16.18
C SER A 418 8.61 -24.98 17.18
N SER A 419 7.80 -25.99 17.48
CA SER A 419 8.23 -27.12 18.32
C SER A 419 9.21 -28.04 17.60
N ARG A 420 9.22 -27.98 16.26
CA ARG A 420 10.14 -28.68 15.37
C ARG A 420 10.71 -27.69 14.38
N SER A 421 12.04 -27.56 14.35
CA SER A 421 12.77 -26.78 13.35
C SER A 421 14.07 -27.51 12.99
N TYR A 422 14.85 -26.94 12.07
CA TYR A 422 16.13 -27.48 11.66
C TYR A 422 17.22 -26.43 11.93
N ASP A 423 18.40 -26.85 12.41
CA ASP A 423 19.57 -25.97 12.49
C ASP A 423 20.19 -25.72 11.10
N ALA A 424 21.23 -24.89 11.03
CA ALA A 424 21.93 -24.59 9.78
C ALA A 424 22.58 -25.83 9.13
N ASP A 425 22.91 -26.85 9.92
CA ASP A 425 23.44 -28.14 9.45
C ASP A 425 22.32 -29.13 9.06
N GLY A 426 21.06 -28.71 9.14
CA GLY A 426 19.89 -29.54 8.82
C GLY A 426 19.53 -30.58 9.88
N ARG A 427 20.05 -30.47 11.11
CA ARG A 427 19.66 -31.35 12.22
C ARG A 427 18.36 -30.87 12.83
N LEU A 428 17.49 -31.83 13.18
CA LEU A 428 16.22 -31.54 13.83
C LEU A 428 16.45 -30.97 15.23
N VAL A 429 15.90 -29.79 15.47
CA VAL A 429 15.82 -29.14 16.78
C VAL A 429 14.39 -29.27 17.29
N ARG A 430 14.24 -29.66 18.56
CA ARG A 430 12.94 -29.79 19.23
C ARG A 430 12.83 -28.77 20.36
N ARG A 431 11.75 -27.99 20.36
CA ARG A 431 11.42 -27.03 21.41
C ARG A 431 10.04 -27.38 21.99
N PRO A 432 9.98 -28.29 22.99
CA PRO A 432 8.71 -28.62 23.62
C PRO A 432 8.08 -27.37 24.23
N GLY A 433 6.77 -27.16 24.01
CA GLY A 433 6.01 -26.03 24.53
C GLY A 433 5.87 -24.82 23.61
N ALA A 434 6.49 -24.84 22.42
CA ALA A 434 6.10 -23.91 21.35
C ALA A 434 4.66 -24.21 20.89
N ASP A 435 3.94 -23.19 20.42
CA ASP A 435 2.53 -23.28 20.02
C ASP A 435 2.30 -23.97 18.66
N ASP A 436 3.35 -24.12 17.84
CA ASP A 436 3.26 -24.62 16.46
C ASP A 436 2.29 -23.80 15.60
N ALA A 437 2.27 -22.48 15.82
CA ALA A 437 1.48 -21.57 15.00
C ALA A 437 1.88 -21.64 13.52
N HIS A 438 0.91 -21.49 12.62
CA HIS A 438 1.20 -21.30 11.20
C HIS A 438 1.78 -19.90 10.98
N ILE A 439 2.94 -19.82 10.33
CA ILE A 439 3.67 -18.56 10.18
C ILE A 439 3.49 -18.01 8.77
N LEU A 440 3.09 -16.74 8.69
CA LEU A 440 3.06 -15.93 7.47
C LEU A 440 4.08 -14.81 7.59
N VAL A 441 5.02 -14.73 6.65
CA VAL A 441 6.04 -13.68 6.61
C VAL A 441 5.64 -12.63 5.59
N PHE A 442 5.79 -11.35 5.92
CA PHE A 442 5.45 -10.22 5.08
C PHE A 442 6.67 -9.31 4.90
N SER A 443 6.95 -8.89 3.67
CA SER A 443 8.01 -7.93 3.36
C SER A 443 7.60 -7.06 2.19
N HIS A 444 8.34 -5.97 1.95
CA HIS A 444 8.20 -5.25 0.69
C HIS A 444 8.90 -5.96 -0.46
N HIS A 445 10.24 -6.04 -0.41
CA HIS A 445 11.04 -6.74 -1.41
C HIS A 445 10.77 -8.25 -1.44
N HIS A 446 10.78 -8.81 -2.65
CA HIS A 446 10.70 -10.25 -2.91
C HIS A 446 12.11 -10.85 -3.09
N SER A 447 12.24 -12.18 -3.07
CA SER A 447 13.54 -12.85 -2.98
C SER A 447 14.55 -12.46 -4.08
N PRO A 448 14.23 -12.42 -5.39
CA PRO A 448 15.20 -11.97 -6.40
C PRO A 448 15.61 -10.49 -6.32
N SER A 449 14.86 -9.64 -5.62
CA SER A 449 15.19 -8.21 -5.45
C SER A 449 16.08 -7.95 -4.23
N MET A 450 16.38 -8.98 -3.43
CA MET A 450 17.21 -8.86 -2.24
C MET A 450 18.66 -9.26 -2.52
N THR A 451 19.61 -8.39 -2.21
CA THR A 451 21.04 -8.55 -2.52
C THR A 451 21.92 -8.47 -1.26
N ARG A 452 23.24 -8.65 -1.40
CA ARG A 452 24.23 -8.41 -0.32
C ARG A 452 24.96 -7.08 -0.47
N ARG A 453 24.29 -6.07 -1.03
CA ARG A 453 24.91 -4.74 -1.16
C ARG A 453 25.22 -4.21 0.26
N PRO A 454 26.40 -3.62 0.50
CA PRO A 454 26.67 -2.94 1.76
C PRO A 454 25.70 -1.76 1.96
N ASP A 455 25.13 -1.64 3.15
CA ASP A 455 24.32 -0.48 3.52
C ASP A 455 25.23 0.62 4.08
N ALA A 456 25.32 1.77 3.42
CA ALA A 456 26.19 2.86 3.88
C ALA A 456 25.71 3.50 5.19
N ALA A 457 24.45 3.28 5.59
CA ALA A 457 23.92 3.71 6.88
C ALA A 457 24.33 2.75 8.01
N ARG A 458 24.74 1.51 7.68
CA ARG A 458 25.14 0.46 8.61
C ARG A 458 26.31 -0.37 8.06
N THR A 459 27.47 0.26 7.90
CA THR A 459 28.63 -0.34 7.21
C THR A 459 29.21 -1.59 7.89
N ASP A 460 28.99 -1.71 9.21
CA ASP A 460 29.56 -2.80 10.02
C ASP A 460 28.59 -3.99 10.16
N GLU A 461 27.35 -3.86 9.68
CA GLU A 461 26.33 -4.91 9.75
C GLU A 461 26.33 -5.74 8.46
N PRO A 462 26.59 -7.07 8.51
CA PRO A 462 26.45 -7.94 7.36
C PRO A 462 25.03 -7.90 6.78
N ARG A 463 24.93 -8.02 5.45
CA ARG A 463 23.66 -8.01 4.72
C ARG A 463 23.37 -9.36 4.10
N HIS A 464 22.12 -9.80 4.23
CA HIS A 464 21.63 -11.08 3.76
C HIS A 464 20.70 -10.92 2.55
N ASP A 465 20.94 -11.75 1.54
CA ASP A 465 20.14 -11.78 0.31
C ASP A 465 18.86 -12.64 0.45
N GLY A 466 18.04 -12.64 -0.60
CA GLY A 466 16.80 -13.42 -0.60
C GLY A 466 17.02 -14.93 -0.50
N ALA A 467 18.16 -15.45 -0.97
CA ALA A 467 18.46 -16.88 -0.91
C ALA A 467 18.74 -17.32 0.54
N GLU A 468 19.42 -16.49 1.32
CA GLU A 468 19.62 -16.73 2.76
C GLU A 468 18.31 -16.68 3.54
N VAL A 469 17.41 -15.75 3.21
CA VAL A 469 16.07 -15.70 3.81
C VAL A 469 15.28 -16.97 3.47
N ILE A 470 15.27 -17.42 2.21
CA ILE A 470 14.63 -18.68 1.81
C ILE A 470 15.22 -19.87 2.58
N ALA A 471 16.54 -19.91 2.72
CA ALA A 471 17.22 -20.98 3.47
C ALA A 471 16.81 -20.98 4.95
N LEU A 472 16.68 -19.80 5.56
CA LEU A 472 16.19 -19.65 6.93
C LEU A 472 14.73 -20.12 7.05
N LEU A 473 13.83 -19.60 6.22
CA LEU A 473 12.40 -19.95 6.27
C LEU A 473 12.18 -21.47 6.06
N SER A 474 12.93 -22.09 5.16
CA SER A 474 12.88 -23.54 4.89
C SER A 474 13.33 -24.39 6.09
N ARG A 475 13.91 -23.82 7.14
CA ARG A 475 14.26 -24.54 8.38
C ARG A 475 13.07 -24.72 9.32
N PHE A 476 11.94 -24.06 9.07
CA PHE A 476 10.77 -24.07 9.95
C PHE A 476 9.53 -24.62 9.22
N PRO A 477 9.16 -25.90 9.45
CA PRO A 477 8.07 -26.56 8.72
C PRO A 477 6.69 -25.90 8.80
N ASN A 478 6.44 -25.10 9.83
CA ASN A 478 5.20 -24.35 10.04
C ASN A 478 5.16 -22.98 9.34
N VAL A 479 6.23 -22.56 8.65
CA VAL A 479 6.21 -21.40 7.73
C VAL A 479 5.38 -21.74 6.51
N VAL A 480 4.25 -21.07 6.32
CA VAL A 480 3.32 -21.36 5.23
C VAL A 480 3.65 -20.58 3.97
N ALA A 481 3.84 -19.27 4.12
CA ALA A 481 4.09 -18.38 3.00
C ALA A 481 4.94 -17.14 3.37
N TRP A 482 5.61 -16.61 2.37
CA TRP A 482 6.24 -15.30 2.35
C TRP A 482 5.50 -14.41 1.32
N ILE A 483 4.85 -13.35 1.78
CA ILE A 483 3.94 -12.49 1.01
C ILE A 483 4.60 -11.12 0.82
N ASN A 484 4.70 -10.64 -0.41
CA ASN A 484 5.48 -9.44 -0.75
C ASN A 484 4.94 -8.66 -1.97
N GLY A 485 5.61 -7.55 -2.30
CA GLY A 485 5.28 -6.58 -3.35
C GLY A 485 6.48 -6.23 -4.23
N HIS A 486 6.77 -4.94 -4.42
CA HIS A 486 8.00 -4.40 -5.03
C HIS A 486 8.15 -4.59 -6.55
N SER A 487 7.98 -5.80 -7.08
CA SER A 487 8.19 -6.05 -8.52
C SER A 487 7.07 -5.51 -9.42
N HIS A 488 5.96 -5.09 -8.83
CA HIS A 488 4.72 -4.70 -9.50
C HIS A 488 4.11 -5.83 -10.36
N VAL A 489 4.48 -7.09 -10.11
CA VAL A 489 4.03 -8.25 -10.87
C VAL A 489 3.27 -9.23 -9.98
N ASN A 490 2.23 -9.90 -10.50
CA ASN A 490 1.70 -11.08 -9.84
C ASN A 490 2.59 -12.27 -10.15
N ARG A 491 3.24 -12.83 -9.12
CA ARG A 491 4.12 -14.00 -9.23
C ARG A 491 3.98 -14.88 -8.00
N ILE A 492 3.78 -16.17 -8.20
CA ILE A 492 3.74 -17.16 -7.11
C ILE A 492 4.83 -18.21 -7.35
N THR A 493 5.82 -18.21 -6.47
CA THR A 493 7.01 -19.06 -6.54
C THR A 493 6.94 -20.16 -5.47
N PRO A 494 6.98 -21.45 -5.84
CA PRO A 494 7.17 -22.52 -4.87
C PRO A 494 8.64 -22.53 -4.41
N HIS A 495 8.87 -22.67 -3.11
CA HIS A 495 10.18 -22.99 -2.53
C HIS A 495 10.17 -24.45 -2.04
N PRO A 496 10.40 -25.43 -2.94
CA PRO A 496 10.36 -26.84 -2.57
C PRO A 496 11.60 -27.25 -1.78
N HIS A 497 11.41 -28.22 -0.90
CA HIS A 497 12.49 -28.85 -0.14
C HIS A 497 12.36 -30.37 -0.19
N ALA A 498 13.48 -31.10 -0.09
CA ALA A 498 13.50 -32.57 -0.12
C ALA A 498 12.61 -33.20 0.97
N THR A 499 12.51 -32.55 2.12
CA THR A 499 11.46 -32.79 3.11
C THR A 499 10.25 -31.91 2.79
N ALA A 500 9.16 -32.49 2.29
CA ALA A 500 8.00 -31.73 1.82
C ALA A 500 7.40 -30.74 2.86
N ALA A 501 7.43 -31.09 4.15
CA ALA A 501 6.96 -30.20 5.21
C ALA A 501 7.79 -28.92 5.37
N ARG A 502 9.02 -28.88 4.85
CA ARG A 502 9.92 -27.71 4.87
C ARG A 502 9.74 -26.80 3.65
N SER A 503 8.91 -27.19 2.68
CA SER A 503 8.54 -26.34 1.55
C SER A 503 7.55 -25.26 1.97
N PHE A 504 7.59 -24.10 1.32
CA PHE A 504 6.66 -22.98 1.52
C PHE A 504 6.44 -22.21 0.21
N TRP A 505 5.47 -21.29 0.20
CA TRP A 505 5.15 -20.46 -0.97
C TRP A 505 5.65 -19.03 -0.82
N GLU A 506 6.16 -18.44 -1.89
CA GLU A 506 6.35 -16.98 -1.98
C GLU A 506 5.30 -16.39 -2.92
N VAL A 507 4.59 -15.35 -2.47
CA VAL A 507 3.48 -14.72 -3.18
C VAL A 507 3.75 -13.23 -3.34
N ASN A 508 4.09 -12.83 -4.55
CA ASN A 508 4.24 -11.44 -4.97
C ASN A 508 2.93 -10.95 -5.59
N THR A 509 2.43 -9.81 -5.13
CA THR A 509 1.24 -9.16 -5.69
C THR A 509 1.63 -7.95 -6.54
N ALA A 510 0.93 -7.74 -7.65
CA ALA A 510 1.19 -6.59 -8.50
C ALA A 510 0.77 -5.28 -7.84
N SER A 511 1.40 -4.18 -8.26
CA SER A 511 1.18 -2.88 -7.64
C SER A 511 -0.21 -2.31 -7.89
N HIS A 512 -0.56 -1.30 -7.09
CA HIS A 512 -1.73 -0.48 -7.34
C HIS A 512 -1.42 0.81 -8.12
N VAL A 513 -0.15 1.11 -8.40
CA VAL A 513 0.27 2.25 -9.22
C VAL A 513 0.34 1.94 -10.72
N ASP A 514 0.82 0.73 -11.05
CA ASP A 514 0.93 0.24 -12.43
C ASP A 514 -0.18 -0.75 -12.76
N TYR A 515 -0.43 -0.91 -14.06
CA TYR A 515 -1.17 -2.08 -14.53
C TYR A 515 -0.64 -3.35 -13.83
N PRO A 516 -1.51 -4.22 -13.29
CA PRO A 516 -2.97 -4.28 -13.47
C PRO A 516 -3.83 -3.67 -12.35
N HIS A 517 -3.26 -2.99 -11.34
CA HIS A 517 -3.99 -2.47 -10.18
C HIS A 517 -4.70 -3.54 -9.34
N HIS A 518 -3.95 -4.54 -8.87
CA HIS A 518 -4.51 -5.63 -8.07
C HIS A 518 -4.20 -5.53 -6.58
N ALA A 519 -5.18 -5.87 -5.75
CA ALA A 519 -5.00 -6.36 -4.39
C ALA A 519 -5.19 -7.89 -4.36
N ARG A 520 -4.90 -8.53 -3.23
CA ARG A 520 -5.03 -9.99 -3.09
C ARG A 520 -5.70 -10.38 -1.79
N LEU A 521 -6.75 -11.18 -1.88
CA LEU A 521 -7.44 -11.81 -0.76
C LEU A 521 -6.78 -13.17 -0.47
N PHE A 522 -6.43 -13.41 0.78
CA PHE A 522 -5.84 -14.64 1.26
C PHE A 522 -6.81 -15.38 2.18
N GLU A 523 -6.90 -16.70 2.01
CA GLU A 523 -7.67 -17.57 2.89
C GLU A 523 -6.83 -18.80 3.24
N LEU A 524 -6.45 -18.93 4.51
CA LEU A 524 -5.72 -20.09 5.01
C LEU A 524 -6.71 -21.09 5.59
N VAL A 525 -6.65 -22.35 5.16
CA VAL A 525 -7.50 -23.43 5.65
C VAL A 525 -6.68 -24.68 5.95
N ASP A 526 -7.09 -25.42 6.98
CA ASP A 526 -6.61 -26.77 7.26
C ASP A 526 -7.49 -27.77 6.50
N ASN A 527 -6.91 -28.53 5.57
CA ASN A 527 -7.62 -29.52 4.77
C ASN A 527 -8.00 -30.78 5.55
N LYS A 528 -7.66 -30.90 6.84
CA LYS A 528 -7.93 -32.06 7.70
C LYS A 528 -7.43 -33.38 7.13
N ASP A 529 -6.30 -33.31 6.43
CA ASP A 529 -5.64 -34.46 5.80
C ASP A 529 -4.10 -34.41 5.90
N GLY A 530 -3.57 -33.53 6.76
CA GLY A 530 -2.13 -33.29 6.84
C GLY A 530 -1.62 -32.29 5.80
N THR A 531 -2.50 -31.55 5.13
CA THR A 531 -2.14 -30.40 4.30
C THR A 531 -2.92 -29.14 4.67
N LEU A 532 -2.36 -27.99 4.33
CA LEU A 532 -3.04 -26.69 4.31
C LEU A 532 -3.32 -26.30 2.86
N SER A 533 -4.36 -25.51 2.64
CA SER A 533 -4.51 -24.70 1.43
C SER A 533 -4.41 -23.22 1.79
N LEU A 534 -3.57 -22.49 1.06
CA LEU A 534 -3.59 -21.03 1.03
C LEU A 534 -4.25 -20.61 -0.29
N PHE A 535 -5.48 -20.13 -0.22
CA PHE A 535 -6.14 -19.53 -1.38
C PHE A 535 -5.64 -18.11 -1.56
N THR A 536 -5.37 -17.73 -2.80
CA THR A 536 -4.98 -16.38 -3.17
C THR A 536 -5.86 -15.91 -4.31
N THR A 537 -6.81 -15.01 -4.02
CA THR A 537 -7.79 -14.51 -5.00
C THR A 537 -7.53 -13.04 -5.26
N LEU A 538 -7.34 -12.65 -6.52
CA LEU A 538 -7.10 -11.26 -6.88
C LEU A 538 -8.37 -10.42 -6.77
N VAL A 539 -8.19 -9.16 -6.37
CA VAL A 539 -9.24 -8.17 -6.15
C VAL A 539 -8.88 -6.91 -6.94
N GLU A 540 -9.84 -6.38 -7.69
CA GLU A 540 -9.75 -5.08 -8.36
C GLU A 540 -10.58 -4.03 -7.62
N SER A 541 -10.27 -2.75 -7.78
CA SER A 541 -11.01 -1.67 -7.09
C SER A 541 -12.51 -1.63 -7.44
N ALA A 542 -13.30 -0.88 -6.68
CA ALA A 542 -14.74 -0.75 -6.91
C ALA A 542 -15.07 0.13 -8.14
N ALA A 543 -14.06 0.71 -8.78
CA ALA A 543 -14.25 1.58 -9.94
C ALA A 543 -14.78 0.80 -11.15
N PRO A 544 -15.72 1.36 -11.92
CA PRO A 544 -16.11 0.83 -13.22
C PRO A 544 -14.91 0.54 -14.11
N HIS A 545 -14.94 -0.59 -14.81
CA HIS A 545 -13.87 -0.95 -15.74
C HIS A 545 -13.83 0.05 -16.89
N ARG A 546 -14.99 0.45 -17.40
CA ARG A 546 -15.09 1.38 -18.51
C ARG A 546 -15.37 2.79 -18.02
N THR A 547 -14.57 3.75 -18.47
CA THR A 547 -14.82 5.18 -18.26
C THR A 547 -16.08 5.64 -19.02
N ALA A 548 -16.63 6.80 -18.65
CA ALA A 548 -17.72 7.43 -19.41
C ALA A 548 -17.32 7.61 -20.90
N PRO A 549 -18.23 7.43 -21.87
CA PRO A 549 -17.90 7.47 -23.30
C PRO A 549 -17.06 8.68 -23.72
N ASP A 550 -17.40 9.85 -23.19
CA ASP A 550 -16.80 11.15 -23.53
C ASP A 550 -15.78 11.64 -22.49
N PHE A 551 -15.40 10.80 -21.52
CA PHE A 551 -14.44 11.12 -20.44
C PHE A 551 -14.84 12.34 -19.57
N ASP A 552 -16.13 12.64 -19.49
CA ASP A 552 -16.70 13.79 -18.80
C ASP A 552 -17.10 13.52 -17.33
N ASP A 553 -17.15 12.25 -16.91
CA ASP A 553 -17.31 11.88 -15.50
C ASP A 553 -16.00 12.14 -14.74
N LEU A 554 -15.90 13.36 -14.20
CA LEU A 554 -14.83 13.79 -13.29
C LEU A 554 -15.24 13.68 -11.82
N SER A 555 -16.23 12.84 -11.47
CA SER A 555 -16.51 12.48 -10.07
C SER A 555 -15.40 11.61 -9.48
N ALA A 556 -15.40 11.38 -8.16
CA ALA A 556 -14.41 10.49 -7.53
C ALA A 556 -14.43 9.06 -8.14
N VAL A 557 -15.60 8.56 -8.54
CA VAL A 557 -15.74 7.25 -9.19
C VAL A 557 -15.18 7.30 -10.61
N GLY A 558 -15.53 8.33 -11.39
CA GLY A 558 -15.01 8.52 -12.74
C GLY A 558 -13.48 8.69 -12.78
N LEU A 559 -12.90 9.42 -11.82
CA LEU A 559 -11.45 9.53 -11.66
C LEU A 559 -10.80 8.18 -11.32
N ALA A 560 -11.41 7.36 -10.48
CA ALA A 560 -10.89 6.02 -10.20
C ALA A 560 -10.97 5.08 -11.42
N SER A 561 -11.98 5.22 -12.28
CA SER A 561 -12.04 4.51 -13.57
C SER A 561 -10.98 5.01 -14.55
N LEU A 562 -10.76 6.33 -14.63
CA LEU A 562 -9.70 6.93 -15.44
C LEU A 562 -8.31 6.45 -15.00
N TYR A 563 -8.08 6.36 -13.69
CA TYR A 563 -6.83 5.84 -13.12
C TYR A 563 -6.46 4.47 -13.68
N ARG A 564 -7.42 3.54 -13.69
CA ARG A 564 -7.25 2.20 -14.24
C ARG A 564 -7.07 2.22 -15.75
N GLU A 565 -7.98 2.85 -16.48
CA GLU A 565 -7.98 2.82 -17.95
C GLU A 565 -6.73 3.46 -18.55
N ILE A 566 -6.23 4.55 -17.95
CA ILE A 566 -4.96 5.18 -18.37
C ILE A 566 -3.77 4.27 -18.06
N ALA A 567 -3.72 3.62 -16.89
CA ALA A 567 -2.65 2.69 -16.54
C ALA A 567 -2.55 1.50 -17.51
N TYR A 568 -3.68 0.92 -17.93
CA TYR A 568 -3.72 -0.15 -18.94
C TYR A 568 -3.18 0.31 -20.30
N ASN A 569 -3.18 1.61 -20.57
CA ASN A 569 -2.68 2.22 -21.81
C ASN A 569 -1.29 2.83 -21.65
N ALA A 570 -0.51 2.43 -20.64
CA ALA A 570 0.89 2.83 -20.50
C ALA A 570 1.68 2.64 -21.82
N PRO A 571 2.70 3.47 -22.11
CA PRO A 571 3.46 3.37 -23.35
C PRO A 571 3.97 1.96 -23.66
N GLY A 572 3.64 1.44 -24.86
CA GLY A 572 4.01 0.10 -25.33
C GLY A 572 3.21 -1.05 -24.70
N LEU A 573 2.45 -0.81 -23.64
CA LEU A 573 1.74 -1.86 -22.92
C LEU A 573 0.59 -2.43 -23.74
N ALA A 574 -0.28 -1.58 -24.29
CA ALA A 574 -1.41 -2.02 -25.09
C ALA A 574 -0.98 -2.92 -26.27
N ASP A 575 0.07 -2.55 -26.98
CA ASP A 575 0.57 -3.32 -28.13
C ASP A 575 1.04 -4.73 -27.74
N SER A 576 1.44 -4.94 -26.47
CA SER A 576 1.88 -6.24 -25.94
C SER A 576 0.73 -7.15 -25.44
N MET A 577 -0.50 -6.64 -25.32
CA MET A 577 -1.64 -7.36 -24.75
C MET A 577 -2.46 -8.12 -25.80
N ARG A 578 -1.96 -9.30 -26.21
CA ARG A 578 -2.61 -10.15 -27.25
C ARG A 578 -4.02 -10.61 -26.88
N ALA A 579 -4.28 -10.91 -25.61
CA ALA A 579 -5.59 -11.36 -25.11
C ALA A 579 -6.36 -10.26 -24.35
N GLY A 580 -5.94 -9.00 -24.47
CA GLY A 580 -6.49 -7.87 -23.67
C GLY A 580 -5.92 -7.78 -22.25
N VAL A 581 -4.99 -8.66 -21.89
CA VAL A 581 -4.27 -8.71 -20.61
C VAL A 581 -2.78 -8.93 -20.94
N GLN A 582 -1.89 -8.26 -20.21
CA GLN A 582 -0.45 -8.51 -20.28
C GLN A 582 -0.09 -9.48 -19.15
N GLU A 583 0.30 -10.71 -19.51
CA GLU A 583 0.54 -11.79 -18.54
C GLU A 583 1.88 -11.67 -17.79
N GLY A 584 2.82 -10.88 -18.30
CA GLY A 584 4.07 -10.58 -17.60
C GLY A 584 3.85 -9.86 -16.26
N TRP A 585 2.99 -8.84 -16.21
CA TRP A 585 2.66 -8.05 -15.02
C TRP A 585 1.43 -8.62 -14.27
N ALA A 586 0.39 -9.02 -14.99
CA ALA A 586 -0.77 -9.65 -14.35
C ALA A 586 -0.53 -11.09 -13.90
N GLY A 587 0.63 -11.67 -14.22
CA GLY A 587 0.96 -13.06 -13.96
C GLY A 587 0.23 -14.03 -14.90
N GLY A 588 0.69 -15.29 -14.92
CA GLY A 588 -0.01 -16.38 -15.61
C GLY A 588 -1.20 -16.90 -14.79
N ALA A 589 -1.91 -17.91 -15.29
CA ALA A 589 -3.02 -18.53 -14.56
C ALA A 589 -2.61 -19.04 -13.17
N GLY A 590 -1.39 -19.58 -13.04
CA GLY A 590 -0.81 -20.03 -11.77
C GLY A 590 -0.32 -18.92 -10.84
N ASP A 591 -0.37 -17.65 -11.25
CA ASP A 591 0.02 -16.51 -10.41
C ASP A 591 -1.20 -15.65 -9.98
N ARG A 592 -2.38 -15.92 -10.57
CA ARG A 592 -3.62 -15.15 -10.38
C ARG A 592 -4.45 -15.74 -9.23
N ASN A 593 -5.58 -16.36 -9.54
CA ASN A 593 -6.45 -17.01 -8.56
C ASN A 593 -5.97 -18.43 -8.32
N THR A 594 -5.39 -18.71 -7.15
CA THR A 594 -4.79 -20.01 -6.87
C THR A 594 -5.16 -20.65 -5.53
N GLU A 595 -5.19 -21.98 -5.51
CA GLU A 595 -5.13 -22.80 -4.31
C GLU A 595 -3.71 -23.34 -4.18
N LEU A 596 -2.98 -22.90 -3.16
CA LEU A 596 -1.58 -23.28 -2.91
C LEU A 596 -1.51 -24.32 -1.80
N LEU A 597 -1.02 -25.52 -2.11
CA LEU A 597 -0.98 -26.60 -1.13
C LEU A 597 0.33 -26.66 -0.34
N LYS A 598 0.24 -27.02 0.93
CA LYS A 598 1.40 -27.24 1.79
C LYS A 598 1.21 -28.44 2.70
N VAL A 599 2.26 -29.25 2.86
CA VAL A 599 2.29 -30.35 3.83
C VAL A 599 2.53 -29.83 5.25
N LEU A 600 1.77 -30.35 6.21
CA LEU A 600 1.95 -30.12 7.65
C LEU A 600 3.05 -31.05 8.23
N PRO A 601 3.80 -30.59 9.25
CA PRO A 601 4.92 -31.33 9.85
C PRO A 601 4.60 -32.65 10.57
#